data_AF-A0A3A9CC97-F1
#
_entry.id   AF-A0A3A9CC97-F1
#
_cell.length_a   1.000
_cell.length_b   1.000
_cell.length_c   1.000
_cell.angle_alpha   90.00
_cell.angle_beta   90.00
_cell.angle_gamma   90.00
#
_symmetry.space_group_name_H-M   'P 1'
#
loop_
_entity.id
_entity.type
_entity.pdbx_description
1 polymer ?
#
loop_
_entity_poly.entity_id
_entity_poly.type
_entity_poly.pdbx_seq_one_letter_code
_entity_poly.pdbx_strand_id
1 'polypeptide(L)'
;MKHNLERYEQDTYKLKETRSELMIRRERITQDQEISNFIREWLLIQDDSDMETAFKLDEQVEHYAYENQEEIRNNKIQIDQYILEVKDYMFCLRRNIESAKRIPEGYGNEYKKYIDDAKERCRRIEEILKSLSDECDSLDLEDLAAVRQLSVEYGELKNTMTVERFAKSQNSDLEDSTLVDIRKLLDKERLSDTDRANIRKEIQKGRIGECELRMIGSKVREKYDQMVSERNREYDDIYSKKRELAKRIEDVGDDEIRVLKQREQKYRDQYSKLGMLKQLLQSYRELGPEKNDKGQLYESGFWHSSSEVIESINSIREYLPTDWVIQSNEIPIITKHVRRGYFNIKDGKPTIALSSSGRMMQRCAFHEMGHLFESMYPEIRKIEYQFYNRRTEGEKLKWLGGNYPKREVTRTDNFVEAYMGKDYGNTEDSGFEIFSMGMEAIFADSYNLTRDAEYQDLIFGILVSI
;
A
#
# COMPACT_ATOMS: atom_id res chain seq x y z
N MET A 1 29.00 -21.09 -8.24
CA MET A 1 29.33 -20.36 -9.48
C MET A 1 28.42 -20.72 -10.64
N LYS A 2 28.35 -21.99 -11.08
CA LYS A 2 27.41 -22.44 -12.13
C LYS A 2 25.93 -22.13 -11.81
N HIS A 3 25.53 -22.31 -10.56
CA HIS A 3 24.18 -21.96 -10.08
C HIS A 3 23.86 -20.46 -10.15
N ASN A 4 24.85 -19.60 -9.93
CA ASN A 4 24.67 -18.16 -10.12
C ASN A 4 24.54 -17.84 -11.61
N LEU A 5 25.28 -18.54 -12.47
CA LEU A 5 25.22 -18.40 -13.93
C LEU A 5 23.81 -18.68 -14.50
N GLU A 6 23.21 -19.79 -14.10
CA GLU A 6 21.88 -20.21 -14.57
C GLU A 6 20.77 -19.24 -14.12
N ARG A 7 20.89 -18.71 -12.90
CA ARG A 7 19.99 -17.65 -12.39
C ARG A 7 20.07 -16.38 -13.23
N TYR A 8 21.25 -15.97 -13.68
CA TYR A 8 21.42 -14.73 -14.45
C TYR A 8 20.98 -14.83 -15.91
N GLU A 9 21.08 -16.00 -16.54
CA GLU A 9 20.50 -16.22 -17.87
C GLU A 9 18.97 -16.12 -17.83
N GLN A 10 18.35 -16.62 -16.75
CA GLN A 10 16.93 -16.43 -16.50
C GLN A 10 16.58 -14.96 -16.25
N ASP A 11 17.39 -14.23 -15.48
CA ASP A 11 17.15 -12.81 -15.23
C ASP A 11 17.33 -11.96 -16.50
N THR A 12 18.31 -12.30 -17.37
CA THR A 12 18.51 -11.63 -18.67
C THR A 12 17.34 -11.87 -19.63
N TYR A 13 16.74 -13.06 -19.60
CA TYR A 13 15.55 -13.38 -20.37
C TYR A 13 14.34 -12.56 -19.89
N LYS A 14 14.13 -12.49 -18.57
CA LYS A 14 13.09 -11.65 -17.94
C LYS A 14 13.24 -10.17 -18.33
N LEU A 15 14.47 -9.66 -18.41
CA LEU A 15 14.71 -8.27 -18.85
C LEU A 15 14.26 -8.00 -20.29
N LYS A 16 14.47 -8.95 -21.20
CA LYS A 16 14.01 -8.81 -22.59
C LYS A 16 12.49 -8.85 -22.68
N GLU A 17 11.85 -9.66 -21.84
CA GLU A 17 10.40 -9.75 -21.70
C GLU A 17 9.82 -8.44 -21.15
N THR A 18 10.31 -7.98 -19.99
CA THR A 18 9.91 -6.69 -19.39
C THR A 18 10.13 -5.51 -20.34
N ARG A 19 11.25 -5.48 -21.07
CA ARG A 19 11.50 -4.45 -22.11
C ARG A 19 10.46 -4.46 -23.22
N SER A 20 10.10 -5.65 -23.70
CA SER A 20 9.10 -5.80 -24.77
C SER A 20 7.71 -5.36 -24.30
N GLU A 21 7.36 -5.66 -23.05
CA GLU A 21 6.11 -5.21 -22.43
C GLU A 21 6.06 -3.68 -22.27
N LEU A 22 7.15 -3.06 -21.81
CA LEU A 22 7.25 -1.61 -21.65
C LEU A 22 7.17 -0.86 -22.99
N MET A 23 7.78 -1.40 -24.06
CA MET A 23 7.68 -0.83 -25.41
C MET A 23 6.24 -0.85 -25.94
N ILE A 24 5.55 -2.00 -25.85
CA ILE A 24 4.15 -2.15 -26.26
C ILE A 24 3.25 -1.20 -25.48
N ARG A 25 3.55 -0.96 -24.20
CA ARG A 25 2.76 -0.06 -23.34
C ARG A 25 3.03 1.42 -23.63
N ARG A 26 4.27 1.81 -23.91
CA ARG A 26 4.62 3.18 -24.34
C ARG A 26 3.87 3.58 -25.62
N GLU A 27 3.80 2.68 -26.60
CA GLU A 27 3.05 2.90 -27.83
C GLU A 27 1.55 3.12 -27.55
N ARG A 28 0.96 2.36 -26.62
CA ARG A 28 -0.44 2.55 -26.20
C ARG A 28 -0.67 3.88 -25.49
N ILE A 29 0.20 4.26 -24.56
CA ILE A 29 0.09 5.54 -23.84
C ILE A 29 0.15 6.72 -24.81
N THR A 30 1.03 6.64 -25.82
CA THR A 30 1.11 7.68 -26.86
C THR A 30 -0.20 7.77 -27.65
N GLN A 31 -0.78 6.63 -28.03
CA GLN A 31 -2.09 6.56 -28.69
C GLN A 31 -3.23 7.09 -27.80
N ASP A 32 -3.21 6.77 -26.51
CA ASP A 32 -4.22 7.20 -25.54
C ASP A 32 -4.13 8.70 -25.25
N GLN A 33 -2.93 9.28 -25.25
CA GLN A 33 -2.70 10.73 -25.15
C GLN A 33 -3.27 11.46 -26.38
N GLU A 34 -3.08 10.89 -27.58
CA GLU A 34 -3.68 11.40 -28.82
C GLU A 34 -5.21 11.30 -28.78
N ILE A 35 -5.76 10.21 -28.24
CA ILE A 35 -7.21 10.02 -28.06
C ILE A 35 -7.78 11.03 -27.05
N SER A 36 -7.10 11.26 -25.91
CA SER A 36 -7.51 12.26 -24.91
C SER A 36 -7.51 13.67 -25.49
N ASN A 37 -6.44 14.05 -26.21
CA ASN A 37 -6.37 15.34 -26.90
C ASN A 37 -7.48 15.49 -27.96
N PHE A 38 -7.77 14.42 -28.71
CA PHE A 38 -8.86 14.39 -29.67
C PHE A 38 -10.24 14.56 -29.00
N ILE A 39 -10.49 13.87 -27.88
CA ILE A 39 -11.75 13.99 -27.11
C ILE A 39 -11.92 15.43 -26.59
N ARG A 40 -10.84 16.06 -26.11
CA ARG A 40 -10.86 17.46 -25.65
C ARG A 40 -11.11 18.45 -26.78
N GLU A 41 -10.46 18.28 -27.93
CA GLU A 41 -10.74 19.10 -29.12
C GLU A 41 -12.18 18.91 -29.61
N TRP A 42 -12.70 17.68 -29.56
CA TRP A 42 -14.07 17.35 -29.92
C TRP A 42 -15.10 17.97 -28.95
N LEU A 43 -14.81 17.95 -27.64
CA LEU A 43 -15.61 18.57 -26.58
C LEU A 43 -15.75 20.09 -26.72
N LEU A 44 -14.72 20.76 -27.23
CA LEU A 44 -14.75 22.21 -27.49
C LEU A 44 -15.68 22.61 -28.65
N ILE A 45 -16.18 21.65 -29.43
CA ILE A 45 -16.93 21.88 -30.68
C ILE A 45 -18.42 21.46 -30.55
N GLN A 46 -18.83 20.77 -29.48
CA GLN A 46 -20.19 20.24 -29.33
C GLN A 46 -21.13 21.12 -28.49
N ASP A 47 -22.43 21.10 -28.84
CA ASP A 47 -23.52 21.72 -28.07
C ASP A 47 -23.92 20.85 -26.85
N ASP A 48 -24.45 21.50 -25.81
CA ASP A 48 -24.66 21.00 -24.43
C ASP A 48 -25.33 19.61 -24.24
N SER A 49 -25.95 19.02 -25.26
CA SER A 49 -26.78 17.82 -25.12
C SER A 49 -26.02 16.49 -25.01
N ASP A 50 -24.69 16.45 -25.17
CA ASP A 50 -23.89 15.21 -25.11
C ASP A 50 -22.72 15.24 -24.09
N MET A 51 -22.71 16.24 -23.20
CA MET A 51 -21.62 16.44 -22.23
C MET A 51 -21.46 15.27 -21.25
N GLU A 52 -22.55 14.63 -20.80
CA GLU A 52 -22.45 13.58 -19.76
C GLU A 52 -21.69 12.33 -20.23
N THR A 53 -21.88 11.93 -21.49
CA THR A 53 -21.15 10.79 -22.10
C THR A 53 -19.68 11.13 -22.28
N ALA A 54 -19.40 12.34 -22.73
CA ALA A 54 -18.05 12.82 -22.97
C ALA A 54 -17.25 12.98 -21.66
N PHE A 55 -17.89 13.46 -20.58
CA PHE A 55 -17.28 13.52 -19.24
C PHE A 55 -16.98 12.14 -18.66
N LYS A 56 -17.86 11.15 -18.86
CA LYS A 56 -17.60 9.76 -18.42
C LYS A 56 -16.44 9.14 -19.19
N LEU A 57 -16.30 9.45 -20.48
CA LEU A 57 -15.19 8.99 -21.29
C LEU A 57 -13.87 9.64 -20.87
N ASP A 58 -13.88 10.95 -20.60
CA ASP A 58 -12.71 11.71 -20.14
C ASP A 58 -12.24 11.24 -18.73
N GLU A 59 -13.18 11.02 -17.80
CA GLU A 59 -12.87 10.47 -16.47
C GLU A 59 -12.26 9.05 -16.54
N GLN A 60 -12.75 8.21 -17.48
CA GLN A 60 -12.18 6.87 -17.70
C GLN A 60 -10.78 6.92 -18.31
N VAL A 61 -10.56 7.82 -19.28
CA VAL A 61 -9.26 8.00 -19.94
C VAL A 61 -8.23 8.59 -18.96
N GLU A 62 -8.61 9.54 -18.11
CA GLU A 62 -7.70 10.13 -17.12
C GLU A 62 -7.39 9.19 -15.95
N HIS A 63 -8.38 8.44 -15.44
CA HIS A 63 -8.13 7.42 -14.43
C HIS A 63 -7.18 6.34 -14.95
N TYR A 64 -7.39 5.89 -16.18
CA TYR A 64 -6.50 4.95 -16.85
C TYR A 64 -5.09 5.54 -17.07
N ALA A 65 -4.99 6.83 -17.43
CA ALA A 65 -3.70 7.51 -17.57
C ALA A 65 -2.96 7.62 -16.22
N TYR A 66 -3.65 7.92 -15.12
CA TYR A 66 -3.07 8.01 -13.78
C TYR A 66 -2.56 6.65 -13.27
N GLU A 67 -3.34 5.59 -13.42
CA GLU A 67 -2.92 4.22 -13.04
C GLU A 67 -1.68 3.78 -13.83
N ASN A 68 -1.67 4.05 -15.15
CA ASN A 68 -0.50 3.76 -15.99
C ASN A 68 0.72 4.60 -15.57
N GLN A 69 0.55 5.85 -15.11
CA GLN A 69 1.65 6.71 -14.67
C GLN A 69 2.28 6.25 -13.36
N GLU A 70 1.47 5.90 -12.35
CA GLU A 70 1.97 5.31 -11.10
C GLU A 70 2.66 3.96 -11.37
N GLU A 71 2.11 3.15 -12.28
CA GLU A 71 2.75 1.89 -12.70
C GLU A 71 4.07 2.16 -13.44
N ILE A 72 4.15 3.16 -14.34
CA ILE A 72 5.40 3.58 -15.00
C ILE A 72 6.42 4.06 -13.98
N ARG A 73 6.03 4.88 -13.01
CA ARG A 73 6.91 5.34 -11.93
C ARG A 73 7.46 4.16 -11.14
N ASN A 74 6.59 3.24 -10.73
CA ASN A 74 6.98 2.06 -9.97
C ASN A 74 7.88 1.12 -10.80
N ASN A 75 7.61 0.97 -12.09
CA ASN A 75 8.46 0.23 -13.01
C ASN A 75 9.81 0.92 -13.20
N LYS A 76 9.87 2.25 -13.31
CA LYS A 76 11.12 3.02 -13.36
C LYS A 76 11.94 2.81 -12.09
N ILE A 77 11.31 2.83 -10.91
CA ILE A 77 11.97 2.52 -9.63
C ILE A 77 12.53 1.08 -9.62
N GLN A 78 11.75 0.10 -10.09
CA GLN A 78 12.21 -1.30 -10.17
C GLN A 78 13.36 -1.48 -11.16
N ILE A 79 13.31 -0.82 -12.32
CA ILE A 79 14.38 -0.82 -13.33
C ILE A 79 15.64 -0.17 -12.75
N ASP A 80 15.51 0.98 -12.09
CA ASP A 80 16.63 1.66 -11.43
C ASP A 80 17.25 0.78 -10.34
N GLN A 81 16.43 0.17 -9.48
CA GLN A 81 16.90 -0.76 -8.45
C GLN A 81 17.64 -1.96 -9.06
N TYR A 82 17.12 -2.52 -10.15
CA TYR A 82 17.74 -3.63 -10.85
C TYR A 82 19.06 -3.22 -11.55
N ILE A 83 19.10 -2.06 -12.21
CA ILE A 83 20.32 -1.48 -12.80
C ILE A 83 21.43 -1.38 -11.73
N LEU A 84 21.07 -1.07 -10.49
CA LEU A 84 22.00 -0.99 -9.37
C LEU A 84 22.50 -2.36 -8.93
N GLU A 85 21.63 -3.35 -8.79
CA GLU A 85 22.04 -4.74 -8.48
C GLU A 85 23.02 -5.29 -9.54
N VAL A 86 22.77 -4.98 -10.82
CA VAL A 86 23.65 -5.36 -11.92
C VAL A 86 25.01 -4.63 -11.85
N LYS A 87 25.03 -3.34 -11.48
CA LYS A 87 26.27 -2.58 -11.28
C LYS A 87 27.11 -3.11 -10.11
N ASP A 88 26.48 -3.47 -9.00
CA ASP A 88 27.16 -4.09 -7.85
C ASP A 88 27.76 -5.47 -8.21
N TYR A 89 27.04 -6.25 -9.01
CA TYR A 89 27.55 -7.51 -9.55
C TYR A 89 28.75 -7.29 -10.48
N MET A 90 28.66 -6.33 -11.40
CA MET A 90 29.76 -5.96 -12.29
C MET A 90 31.01 -5.53 -11.52
N PHE A 91 30.83 -4.77 -10.43
CA PHE A 91 31.91 -4.40 -9.53
C PHE A 91 32.58 -5.64 -8.93
N CYS A 92 31.81 -6.60 -8.43
CA CYS A 92 32.33 -7.88 -7.93
C CYS A 92 33.08 -8.67 -9.01
N LEU A 93 32.54 -8.72 -10.23
CA LEU A 93 33.11 -9.43 -11.36
C LEU A 93 34.47 -8.81 -11.79
N ARG A 94 34.54 -7.48 -11.87
CA ARG A 94 35.79 -6.74 -12.14
C ARG A 94 36.83 -6.98 -11.06
N ARG A 95 36.45 -7.00 -9.78
CA ARG A 95 37.36 -7.31 -8.66
C ARG A 95 37.92 -8.73 -8.74
N ASN A 96 37.10 -9.69 -9.16
CA ASN A 96 37.53 -11.07 -9.38
C ASN A 96 38.50 -11.16 -10.57
N ILE A 97 38.25 -10.42 -11.66
CA ILE A 97 39.17 -10.31 -12.81
C ILE A 97 40.52 -9.69 -12.39
N GLU A 98 40.52 -8.67 -11.53
CA GLU A 98 41.77 -8.06 -11.04
C GLU A 98 42.55 -9.00 -10.11
N SER A 99 41.85 -9.72 -9.26
CA SER A 99 42.46 -10.73 -8.37
C SER A 99 43.03 -11.90 -9.18
N ALA A 100 42.37 -12.26 -10.27
CA ALA A 100 42.78 -13.29 -11.22
C ALA A 100 44.11 -12.94 -11.94
N LYS A 101 44.38 -11.66 -12.21
CA LYS A 101 45.66 -11.22 -12.80
C LYS A 101 46.89 -11.47 -11.91
N ARG A 102 46.69 -11.74 -10.61
CA ARG A 102 47.77 -11.99 -9.63
C ARG A 102 48.15 -13.46 -9.50
N ILE A 103 47.50 -14.36 -10.24
CA ILE A 103 47.78 -15.80 -10.18
C ILE A 103 49.05 -16.13 -11.00
N PRO A 104 50.01 -16.90 -10.45
CA PRO A 104 51.25 -17.28 -11.15
C PRO A 104 51.00 -18.02 -12.47
N GLU A 105 51.91 -17.84 -13.44
CA GLU A 105 51.81 -18.29 -14.84
C GLU A 105 51.57 -19.82 -15.04
N GLY A 106 51.71 -20.64 -13.99
CA GLY A 106 51.53 -22.09 -14.03
C GLY A 106 50.08 -22.58 -14.25
N TYR A 107 49.07 -21.71 -14.18
CA TYR A 107 47.64 -22.05 -14.38
C TYR A 107 47.06 -21.48 -15.70
N GLY A 108 47.92 -21.09 -16.65
CA GLY A 108 47.67 -20.04 -17.64
C GLY A 108 46.53 -20.23 -18.64
N ASN A 109 46.20 -21.44 -19.13
CA ASN A 109 45.32 -21.56 -20.30
C ASN A 109 43.82 -21.59 -19.96
N GLU A 110 43.39 -22.40 -18.99
CA GLU A 110 41.97 -22.45 -18.58
C GLU A 110 41.55 -21.16 -17.88
N TYR A 111 42.48 -20.57 -17.13
CA TYR A 111 42.22 -19.35 -16.37
C TYR A 111 42.16 -18.10 -17.26
N LYS A 112 42.98 -18.04 -18.31
CA LYS A 112 42.91 -16.98 -19.33
C LYS A 112 41.58 -17.03 -20.10
N LYS A 113 41.12 -18.22 -20.49
CA LYS A 113 39.81 -18.41 -21.12
C LYS A 113 38.67 -17.91 -20.21
N TYR A 114 38.74 -18.20 -18.91
CA TYR A 114 37.78 -17.71 -17.93
C TYR A 114 37.77 -16.18 -17.79
N ILE A 115 38.94 -15.53 -17.77
CA ILE A 115 39.05 -14.07 -17.72
C ILE A 115 38.46 -13.43 -18.99
N ASP A 116 38.73 -14.00 -20.16
CA ASP A 116 38.24 -13.47 -21.43
C ASP A 116 36.71 -13.64 -21.56
N ASP A 117 36.15 -14.78 -21.11
CA ASP A 117 34.70 -14.98 -21.01
C ASP A 117 34.05 -13.99 -20.03
N ALA A 118 34.69 -13.70 -18.89
CA ALA A 118 34.18 -12.73 -17.92
C ALA A 118 34.19 -11.30 -18.46
N LYS A 119 35.22 -10.91 -19.23
CA LYS A 119 35.31 -9.60 -19.89
C LYS A 119 34.22 -9.43 -20.96
N GLU A 120 34.02 -10.44 -21.81
CA GLU A 120 32.96 -10.38 -22.83
C GLU A 120 31.56 -10.29 -22.21
N ARG A 121 31.35 -10.93 -21.05
CA ARG A 121 30.09 -10.80 -20.29
C ARG A 121 29.92 -9.41 -19.68
N CYS A 122 30.97 -8.81 -19.11
CA CYS A 122 30.94 -7.41 -18.67
C CYS A 122 30.51 -6.48 -19.82
N ARG A 123 31.12 -6.66 -21.00
CA ARG A 123 30.83 -5.85 -22.19
C ARG A 123 29.36 -5.94 -22.60
N ARG A 124 28.78 -7.14 -22.63
CA ARG A 124 27.35 -7.32 -22.97
C ARG A 124 26.39 -6.72 -21.95
N ILE A 125 26.72 -6.82 -20.65
CA ILE A 125 25.92 -6.21 -19.59
C ILE A 125 25.98 -4.67 -19.70
N GLU A 126 27.15 -4.10 -20.01
CA GLU A 126 27.32 -2.66 -20.24
C GLU A 126 26.48 -2.16 -21.43
N GLU A 127 26.41 -2.92 -22.52
CA GLU A 127 25.56 -2.60 -23.67
C GLU A 127 24.06 -2.58 -23.30
N ILE A 128 23.61 -3.55 -22.50
CA ILE A 128 22.22 -3.61 -22.01
C ILE A 128 21.91 -2.45 -21.07
N LEU A 129 22.79 -2.17 -20.11
CA LEU A 129 22.63 -1.06 -19.17
C LEU A 129 22.61 0.29 -19.88
N LYS A 130 23.45 0.46 -20.90
CA LYS A 130 23.46 1.68 -21.71
C LYS A 130 22.14 1.85 -22.47
N SER A 131 21.65 0.79 -23.11
CA SER A 131 20.33 0.81 -23.78
C SER A 131 19.19 1.15 -22.83
N LEU A 132 19.19 0.61 -21.61
CA LEU A 132 18.16 0.90 -20.60
C LEU A 132 18.26 2.33 -20.06
N SER A 133 19.49 2.84 -19.85
CA SER A 133 19.72 4.22 -19.38
C SER A 133 19.25 5.24 -20.43
N ASP A 134 19.66 5.06 -21.68
CA ASP A 134 19.28 5.94 -22.79
C ASP A 134 17.75 5.95 -22.99
N GLU A 135 17.07 4.82 -22.72
CA GLU A 135 15.60 4.70 -22.76
C GLU A 135 14.93 5.38 -21.54
N CYS A 136 15.47 5.23 -20.33
CA CYS A 136 14.98 5.87 -19.10
C CYS A 136 15.09 7.40 -19.11
N ASP A 137 16.13 7.94 -19.75
CA ASP A 137 16.36 9.38 -19.90
C ASP A 137 15.43 10.01 -20.96
N SER A 138 14.83 9.20 -21.85
CA SER A 138 13.86 9.66 -22.86
C SER A 138 12.41 9.78 -22.35
N LEU A 139 12.17 9.42 -21.08
CA LEU A 139 10.89 9.59 -20.37
C LEU A 139 10.95 10.92 -19.61
N ASP A 140 10.62 12.01 -20.29
CA ASP A 140 10.81 13.38 -19.80
C ASP A 140 9.94 13.69 -18.55
N LEU A 141 10.51 14.50 -17.65
CA LEU A 141 9.94 14.87 -16.35
C LEU A 141 9.03 16.11 -16.42
N GLU A 142 9.10 16.88 -17.51
CA GLU A 142 8.28 18.09 -17.69
C GLU A 142 6.78 17.76 -17.90
N ASP A 143 6.46 16.67 -18.61
CA ASP A 143 5.08 16.21 -18.79
C ASP A 143 4.43 15.76 -17.46
N LEU A 144 5.23 15.22 -16.54
CA LEU A 144 4.78 14.78 -15.20
C LEU A 144 4.48 15.95 -14.25
N ALA A 145 5.10 17.12 -14.47
CA ALA A 145 4.88 18.31 -13.66
C ALA A 145 3.56 19.02 -14.03
N ALA A 146 3.25 19.11 -15.33
CA ALA A 146 2.00 19.69 -15.83
C ALA A 146 0.78 18.86 -15.39
N VAL A 147 0.87 17.53 -15.44
CA VAL A 147 -0.22 16.62 -15.03
C VAL A 147 -0.42 16.62 -13.51
N ARG A 148 0.64 16.78 -12.71
CA ARG A 148 0.52 16.91 -11.24
C ARG A 148 -0.27 18.14 -10.82
N GLN A 149 -0.08 19.27 -11.52
CA GLN A 149 -0.80 20.50 -11.22
C GLN A 149 -2.30 20.35 -11.56
N LEU A 150 -2.60 19.69 -12.68
CA LEU A 150 -3.99 19.37 -13.08
C LEU A 150 -4.68 18.38 -12.11
N SER A 151 -3.97 17.38 -11.59
CA SER A 151 -4.51 16.44 -10.61
C SER A 151 -4.89 17.10 -9.28
N VAL A 152 -4.19 18.15 -8.86
CA VAL A 152 -4.51 18.93 -7.65
C VAL A 152 -5.74 19.80 -7.89
N GLU A 153 -5.79 20.51 -9.01
CA GLU A 153 -6.93 21.36 -9.40
C GLU A 153 -8.23 20.54 -9.59
N TYR A 154 -8.13 19.31 -10.12
CA TYR A 154 -9.27 18.42 -10.29
C TYR A 154 -9.75 17.78 -8.98
N GLY A 155 -8.84 17.47 -8.04
CA GLY A 155 -9.20 16.96 -6.71
C GLY A 155 -10.06 17.96 -5.92
N GLU A 156 -9.74 19.25 -6.03
CA GLU A 156 -10.52 20.35 -5.45
C GLU A 156 -11.90 20.49 -6.11
N LEU A 157 -11.98 20.31 -7.43
CA LEU A 157 -13.24 20.35 -8.20
C LEU A 157 -14.16 19.16 -7.87
N LYS A 158 -13.61 17.94 -7.81
CA LYS A 158 -14.34 16.69 -7.50
C LYS A 158 -14.91 16.68 -6.08
N ASN A 159 -14.16 17.18 -5.10
CA ASN A 159 -14.64 17.34 -3.73
C ASN A 159 -15.80 18.34 -3.65
N THR A 160 -15.73 19.44 -4.39
CA THR A 160 -16.78 20.46 -4.43
C THR A 160 -18.07 19.92 -5.08
N MET A 161 -17.94 19.18 -6.19
CA MET A 161 -19.09 18.65 -6.95
C MET A 161 -19.75 17.42 -6.32
N THR A 162 -18.98 16.55 -5.64
CA THR A 162 -19.54 15.39 -4.91
C THR A 162 -20.42 15.87 -3.76
N VAL A 163 -20.01 16.95 -3.09
CA VAL A 163 -20.78 17.60 -2.01
C VAL A 163 -22.07 18.26 -2.55
N GLU A 164 -22.03 18.91 -3.72
CA GLU A 164 -23.21 19.54 -4.32
C GLU A 164 -24.22 18.54 -4.90
N ARG A 165 -23.77 17.44 -5.52
CA ARG A 165 -24.67 16.39 -6.03
C ARG A 165 -25.38 15.65 -4.91
N PHE A 166 -24.71 15.40 -3.78
CA PHE A 166 -25.32 14.75 -2.61
C PHE A 166 -26.33 15.66 -1.89
N ALA A 167 -26.02 16.96 -1.76
CA ALA A 167 -26.96 17.96 -1.24
C ALA A 167 -28.25 18.06 -2.08
N LYS A 168 -28.17 17.75 -3.39
CA LYS A 168 -29.33 17.74 -4.30
C LYS A 168 -30.09 16.40 -4.31
N SER A 169 -29.46 15.27 -3.99
CA SER A 169 -30.11 13.94 -4.02
C SER A 169 -30.82 13.57 -2.71
N GLN A 170 -30.57 14.28 -1.60
CA GLN A 170 -31.24 14.10 -0.31
C GLN A 170 -32.20 15.26 -0.03
N ASN A 171 -33.25 15.38 -0.84
CA ASN A 171 -34.38 16.27 -0.58
C ASN A 171 -35.41 15.57 0.32
N SER A 172 -34.95 15.09 1.48
CA SER A 172 -35.81 14.54 2.54
C SER A 172 -35.39 15.15 3.87
N ASP A 173 -36.12 16.17 4.32
CA ASP A 173 -36.35 16.65 5.70
C ASP A 173 -35.32 16.32 6.82
N LEU A 174 -34.04 16.23 6.50
CA LEU A 174 -32.95 16.20 7.45
C LEU A 174 -32.74 17.64 7.88
N GLU A 175 -33.03 17.93 9.15
CA GLU A 175 -32.76 19.24 9.73
C GLU A 175 -31.33 19.65 9.40
N ASP A 176 -31.21 20.73 8.61
CA ASP A 176 -29.97 21.34 8.11
C ASP A 176 -28.90 21.49 9.23
N SER A 177 -29.35 21.65 10.48
CA SER A 177 -28.52 21.68 11.69
C SER A 177 -27.69 20.41 11.93
N THR A 178 -28.23 19.21 11.68
CA THR A 178 -27.55 17.93 11.96
C THR A 178 -26.41 17.69 10.98
N LEU A 179 -26.61 18.00 9.69
CA LEU A 179 -25.56 17.89 8.67
C LEU A 179 -24.45 18.92 8.90
N VAL A 180 -24.81 20.14 9.31
CA VAL A 180 -23.84 21.17 9.70
C VAL A 180 -23.00 20.71 10.90
N ASP A 181 -23.59 20.06 11.90
CA ASP A 181 -22.85 19.57 13.06
C ASP A 181 -21.98 18.34 12.74
N ILE A 182 -22.42 17.45 11.84
CA ILE A 182 -21.59 16.36 11.33
C ILE A 182 -20.39 16.93 10.57
N ARG A 183 -20.58 17.89 9.65
CA ARG A 183 -19.48 18.53 8.92
C ARG A 183 -18.44 19.16 9.86
N LYS A 184 -18.90 19.87 10.90
CA LYS A 184 -18.00 20.40 11.93
C LYS A 184 -17.18 19.31 12.62
N LEU A 185 -17.72 18.11 12.82
CA LEU A 185 -16.97 16.98 13.34
C LEU A 185 -15.94 16.46 12.32
N LEU A 186 -16.31 16.36 11.04
CA LEU A 186 -15.44 15.90 9.95
C LEU A 186 -14.28 16.88 9.63
N ASP A 187 -14.39 18.13 10.05
CA ASP A 187 -13.37 19.17 9.86
C ASP A 187 -12.41 19.32 11.04
N LYS A 188 -12.64 18.61 12.15
CA LYS A 188 -11.70 18.61 13.27
C LYS A 188 -10.41 17.93 12.87
N GLU A 189 -9.28 18.60 13.17
CA GLU A 189 -7.96 18.01 12.97
C GLU A 189 -7.72 16.81 13.90
N ARG A 190 -8.31 16.80 15.09
CA ARG A 190 -8.23 15.71 16.07
C ARG A 190 -9.60 15.43 16.66
N LEU A 191 -10.05 14.18 16.58
CA LEU A 191 -11.31 13.74 17.16
C LEU A 191 -11.11 13.41 18.65
N SER A 192 -12.01 13.92 19.51
CA SER A 192 -12.08 13.49 20.91
C SER A 192 -12.83 12.16 21.05
N ASP A 193 -12.77 11.53 22.22
CA ASP A 193 -13.57 10.32 22.49
C ASP A 193 -15.07 10.59 22.38
N THR A 194 -15.51 11.78 22.78
CA THR A 194 -16.91 12.21 22.61
C THR A 194 -17.27 12.36 21.14
N ASP A 195 -16.36 12.89 20.31
CA ASP A 195 -16.59 13.01 18.87
C ASP A 195 -16.74 11.64 18.21
N ARG A 196 -15.84 10.70 18.52
CA ARG A 196 -15.93 9.31 18.03
C ARG A 196 -17.20 8.60 18.48
N ALA A 197 -17.56 8.75 19.76
CA ALA A 197 -18.81 8.18 20.29
C ALA A 197 -20.04 8.75 19.56
N ASN A 198 -20.04 10.05 19.24
CA ASN A 198 -21.08 10.68 18.45
C ASN A 198 -21.09 10.16 17.00
N ILE A 199 -19.93 10.04 16.36
CA ILE A 199 -19.82 9.48 15.00
C ILE A 199 -20.43 8.07 14.96
N ARG A 200 -20.05 7.19 15.90
CA ARG A 200 -20.61 5.84 16.00
C ARG A 200 -22.13 5.85 16.15
N LYS A 201 -22.67 6.71 17.02
CA LYS A 201 -24.12 6.89 17.20
C LYS A 201 -24.81 7.34 15.91
N GLU A 202 -24.20 8.23 15.14
CA GLU A 202 -24.77 8.70 13.87
C GLU A 202 -24.64 7.64 12.74
N ILE A 203 -23.60 6.80 12.75
CA ILE A 203 -23.49 5.62 11.88
C ILE A 203 -24.63 4.64 12.17
N GLN A 204 -24.89 4.34 13.45
CA GLN A 204 -26.00 3.47 13.85
C GLN A 204 -27.35 4.01 13.34
N LYS A 205 -27.55 5.33 13.39
CA LYS A 205 -28.75 6.00 12.85
C LYS A 205 -28.77 6.08 11.31
N GLY A 206 -27.69 5.73 10.63
CA GLY A 206 -27.56 5.83 9.17
C GLY A 206 -27.38 7.25 8.63
N ARG A 207 -26.95 8.20 9.48
CA ARG A 207 -26.70 9.60 9.06
C ARG A 207 -25.26 9.86 8.64
N ILE A 208 -24.34 9.00 9.09
CA ILE A 208 -22.95 8.93 8.61
C ILE A 208 -22.79 7.57 7.96
N GLY A 209 -22.29 7.54 6.73
CA GLY A 209 -21.99 6.33 6.00
C GLY A 209 -20.51 6.21 5.63
N GLU A 210 -20.22 5.24 4.76
CA GLU A 210 -18.87 4.95 4.29
C GLU A 210 -18.22 6.14 3.58
N CYS A 211 -19.02 6.95 2.87
CA CYS A 211 -18.55 8.12 2.13
C CYS A 211 -17.97 9.19 3.05
N GLU A 212 -18.68 9.56 4.12
CA GLU A 212 -18.20 10.54 5.10
C GLU A 212 -16.94 10.04 5.81
N LEU A 213 -16.85 8.74 6.13
CA LEU A 213 -15.63 8.18 6.73
C LEU A 213 -14.45 8.21 5.76
N ARG A 214 -14.65 7.92 4.47
CA ARG A 214 -13.60 8.08 3.46
C ARG A 214 -13.15 9.52 3.33
N MET A 215 -14.04 10.51 3.45
CA MET A 215 -13.61 11.91 3.44
C MET A 215 -12.66 12.22 4.60
N ILE A 216 -12.94 11.73 5.82
CA ILE A 216 -11.99 11.86 6.94
C ILE A 216 -10.67 11.14 6.60
N GLY A 217 -10.77 9.91 6.10
CA GLY A 217 -9.62 9.09 5.75
C GLY A 217 -8.74 9.69 4.67
N SER A 218 -9.31 10.37 3.68
CA SER A 218 -8.57 11.06 2.62
C SER A 218 -7.64 12.14 3.17
N LYS A 219 -8.10 12.92 4.15
CA LYS A 219 -7.28 13.91 4.86
C LYS A 219 -6.13 13.23 5.62
N VAL A 220 -6.37 12.06 6.20
CA VAL A 220 -5.33 11.26 6.88
C VAL A 220 -4.33 10.70 5.86
N ARG A 221 -4.81 10.18 4.73
CA ARG A 221 -3.98 9.66 3.62
C ARG A 221 -3.10 10.76 3.04
N GLU A 222 -3.63 11.95 2.80
CA GLU A 222 -2.84 13.09 2.31
C GLU A 222 -1.66 13.41 3.23
N LYS A 223 -1.87 13.44 4.54
CA LYS A 223 -0.76 13.59 5.51
C LYS A 223 0.21 12.41 5.43
N TYR A 224 -0.27 11.18 5.27
CA TYR A 224 0.59 10.01 5.07
C TYR A 224 1.45 10.13 3.80
N ASP A 225 0.86 10.54 2.69
CA ASP A 225 1.53 10.68 1.39
C ASP A 225 2.59 11.80 1.43
N GLN A 226 2.34 12.87 2.19
CA GLN A 226 3.34 13.89 2.49
C GLN A 226 4.53 13.31 3.26
N MET A 227 4.27 12.51 4.31
CA MET A 227 5.33 11.85 5.07
C MET A 227 6.12 10.86 4.19
N VAL A 228 5.46 10.12 3.31
CA VAL A 228 6.11 9.22 2.33
C VAL A 228 6.95 10.01 1.32
N SER A 229 6.46 11.15 0.87
CA SER A 229 7.19 12.04 -0.04
C SER A 229 8.43 12.64 0.62
N GLU A 230 8.35 13.03 1.89
CA GLU A 230 9.50 13.45 2.71
C GLU A 230 10.53 12.34 2.87
N ARG A 231 10.08 11.14 3.23
CA ARG A 231 10.92 9.95 3.30
C ARG A 231 11.68 9.73 1.98
N ASN A 232 10.97 9.72 0.85
CA ASN A 232 11.58 9.46 -0.45
C ASN A 232 12.62 10.53 -0.80
N ARG A 233 12.34 11.81 -0.53
CA ARG A 233 13.32 12.90 -0.72
C ARG A 233 14.58 12.70 0.12
N GLU A 234 14.45 12.30 1.38
CA GLU A 234 15.62 12.06 2.24
C GLU A 234 16.40 10.83 1.81
N TYR A 235 15.71 9.78 1.35
CA TYR A 235 16.34 8.62 0.74
C TYR A 235 17.17 9.00 -0.49
N ASP A 236 16.60 9.78 -1.41
CA ASP A 236 17.27 10.23 -2.63
C ASP A 236 18.53 11.05 -2.34
N ASP A 237 18.50 11.90 -1.31
CA ASP A 237 19.67 12.67 -0.86
C ASP A 237 20.75 11.76 -0.24
N ILE A 238 20.38 10.81 0.63
CA ILE A 238 21.33 9.81 1.17
C ILE A 238 21.96 9.01 0.04
N TYR A 239 21.14 8.59 -0.92
CA TYR A 239 21.57 7.78 -2.05
C TYR A 239 22.48 8.55 -3.01
N SER A 240 22.17 9.82 -3.29
CA SER A 240 23.00 10.68 -4.12
C SER A 240 24.38 10.92 -3.48
N LYS A 241 24.44 11.14 -2.16
CA LYS A 241 25.71 11.24 -1.42
C LYS A 241 26.51 9.94 -1.46
N LYS A 242 25.85 8.77 -1.37
CA LYS A 242 26.52 7.46 -1.56
C LYS A 242 27.19 7.36 -2.94
N ARG A 243 26.50 7.79 -3.99
CA ARG A 243 27.04 7.78 -5.37
C ARG A 243 28.22 8.74 -5.53
N GLU A 244 28.17 9.92 -4.91
CA GLU A 244 29.28 10.88 -4.92
C GLU A 244 30.53 10.34 -4.22
N LEU A 245 30.36 9.75 -3.04
CA LEU A 245 31.47 9.14 -2.30
C LEU A 245 32.08 7.96 -3.05
N ALA A 246 31.24 7.13 -3.69
CA ALA A 246 31.71 6.01 -4.51
C ALA A 246 32.61 6.47 -5.69
N LYS A 247 32.38 7.66 -6.24
CA LYS A 247 33.22 8.25 -7.30
C LYS A 247 34.57 8.76 -6.79
N ARG A 248 34.69 9.07 -5.50
CA ARG A 248 35.87 9.67 -4.87
C ARG A 248 36.62 8.69 -3.95
N ILE A 249 36.39 7.38 -4.09
CA ILE A 249 36.84 6.34 -3.14
C ILE A 249 38.31 6.44 -2.70
N GLU A 250 39.21 6.94 -3.55
CA GLU A 250 40.63 7.10 -3.23
C GLU A 250 40.92 8.26 -2.24
N ASP A 251 40.03 9.24 -2.14
CA ASP A 251 40.17 10.48 -1.36
C ASP A 251 39.12 10.67 -0.26
N VAL A 252 38.23 9.68 -0.05
CA VAL A 252 37.18 9.78 0.98
C VAL A 252 37.78 9.47 2.36
N GLY A 253 37.71 10.45 3.26
CA GLY A 253 38.06 10.25 4.67
C GLY A 253 37.04 9.36 5.40
N ASP A 254 37.52 8.55 6.35
CA ASP A 254 36.70 7.65 7.18
C ASP A 254 35.53 8.37 7.89
N ASP A 255 35.70 9.66 8.18
CA ASP A 255 34.69 10.51 8.82
C ASP A 255 33.45 10.73 7.95
N GLU A 256 33.60 10.94 6.63
CA GLU A 256 32.47 11.16 5.72
C GLU A 256 31.62 9.88 5.61
N ILE A 257 32.27 8.72 5.52
CA ILE A 257 31.61 7.41 5.51
C ILE A 257 30.86 7.18 6.83
N ARG A 258 31.47 7.52 7.96
CA ARG A 258 30.85 7.38 9.28
C ARG A 258 29.61 8.26 9.43
N VAL A 259 29.67 9.52 9.01
CA VAL A 259 28.53 10.45 9.06
C VAL A 259 27.39 9.94 8.18
N LEU A 260 27.69 9.45 6.96
CA LEU A 260 26.66 8.90 6.08
C LEU A 260 25.99 7.65 6.67
N LYS A 261 26.77 6.75 7.29
CA LYS A 261 26.23 5.56 7.98
C LYS A 261 25.33 5.94 9.14
N GLN A 262 25.72 6.93 9.95
CA GLN A 262 24.88 7.42 11.05
C GLN A 262 23.57 8.02 10.52
N ARG A 263 23.63 8.77 9.42
CA ARG A 263 22.43 9.33 8.80
C ARG A 263 21.52 8.25 8.21
N GLU A 264 22.08 7.23 7.56
CA GLU A 264 21.31 6.09 7.07
C GLU A 264 20.62 5.33 8.20
N GLN A 265 21.31 5.13 9.33
CA GLN A 265 20.71 4.51 10.50
C GLN A 265 19.55 5.36 11.04
N LYS A 266 19.77 6.67 11.20
CA LYS A 266 18.72 7.61 11.62
C LYS A 266 17.53 7.58 10.67
N TYR A 267 17.77 7.54 9.36
CA TYR A 267 16.72 7.42 8.34
C TYR A 267 15.90 6.13 8.51
N ARG A 268 16.55 4.98 8.71
CA ARG A 268 15.86 3.70 8.93
C ARG A 268 15.00 3.71 10.19
N ASP A 269 15.52 4.31 11.26
CA ASP A 269 14.82 4.42 12.54
C ASP A 269 13.62 5.39 12.45
N GLN A 270 13.80 6.51 11.76
CA GLN A 270 12.78 7.55 11.60
C GLN A 270 11.64 7.14 10.66
N TYR A 271 11.94 6.47 9.55
CA TYR A 271 10.96 6.18 8.49
C TYR A 271 10.57 4.70 8.39
N SER A 272 10.58 3.98 9.52
CA SER A 272 9.91 2.69 9.56
C SER A 272 8.41 2.88 9.27
N LYS A 273 7.81 2.03 8.42
CA LYS A 273 6.38 2.16 8.02
C LYS A 273 5.46 2.23 9.25
N LEU A 274 5.66 1.29 10.19
CA LEU A 274 4.92 1.23 11.45
C LEU A 274 5.15 2.47 12.32
N GLY A 275 6.37 2.99 12.39
CA GLY A 275 6.67 4.24 13.12
C GLY A 275 5.97 5.45 12.51
N MET A 276 6.01 5.59 11.19
CA MET A 276 5.30 6.65 10.46
C MET A 276 3.79 6.56 10.66
N LEU A 277 3.21 5.36 10.52
CA LEU A 277 1.77 5.15 10.73
C LEU A 277 1.36 5.43 12.17
N LYS A 278 2.16 4.99 13.14
CA LYS A 278 1.93 5.29 14.56
C LYS A 278 1.95 6.79 14.80
N GLN A 279 2.96 7.50 14.30
CA GLN A 279 3.07 8.96 14.42
C GLN A 279 1.87 9.66 13.77
N LEU A 280 1.48 9.24 12.56
CA LEU A 280 0.34 9.78 11.83
C LEU A 280 -0.94 9.62 12.65
N LEU A 281 -1.29 8.38 13.01
CA LEU A 281 -2.54 8.07 13.72
C LEU A 281 -2.55 8.70 15.13
N GLN A 282 -1.40 8.82 15.80
CA GLN A 282 -1.25 9.50 17.09
C GLN A 282 -1.59 11.01 17.05
N SER A 283 -1.46 11.63 15.88
CA SER A 283 -1.90 13.02 15.70
C SER A 283 -3.42 13.16 15.78
N TYR A 284 -4.17 12.11 15.41
CA TYR A 284 -5.63 12.08 15.38
C TYR A 284 -6.28 11.46 16.64
N ARG A 285 -5.63 10.50 17.30
CA ARG A 285 -6.12 9.85 18.53
C ARG A 285 -5.02 9.18 19.33
N GLU A 286 -5.32 8.75 20.55
CA GLU A 286 -4.37 7.95 21.35
C GLU A 286 -4.27 6.53 20.80
N LEU A 287 -3.04 6.00 20.76
CA LEU A 287 -2.73 4.65 20.33
C LEU A 287 -1.95 3.90 21.41
N GLY A 288 -2.16 2.60 21.42
CA GLY A 288 -1.46 1.68 22.30
C GLY A 288 -2.09 1.54 23.68
N PRO A 289 -1.54 0.62 24.50
CA PRO A 289 -2.02 0.42 25.84
C PRO A 289 -1.78 1.65 26.73
N GLU A 290 -2.69 1.88 27.69
CA GLU A 290 -2.49 2.91 28.72
C GLU A 290 -1.29 2.58 29.63
N LYS A 291 -0.82 3.58 30.37
CA LYS A 291 0.32 3.43 31.30
C LYS A 291 0.12 2.34 32.36
N ASN A 292 -1.12 2.09 32.78
CA ASN A 292 -1.48 1.09 33.79
C ASN A 292 -2.20 -0.12 33.17
N ASP A 293 -2.03 -0.35 31.87
CA ASP A 293 -2.59 -1.47 31.15
C ASP A 293 -2.21 -2.80 31.81
N LYS A 294 -3.22 -3.62 32.13
CA LYS A 294 -3.02 -4.95 32.71
C LYS A 294 -2.72 -6.03 31.66
N GLY A 295 -2.74 -5.65 30.39
CA GLY A 295 -2.59 -6.57 29.27
C GLY A 295 -3.91 -7.18 28.81
N GLN A 296 -3.87 -7.74 27.60
CA GLN A 296 -4.96 -8.52 27.04
C GLN A 296 -5.23 -9.76 27.90
N LEU A 297 -6.50 -10.00 28.23
CA LEU A 297 -6.90 -11.22 28.92
C LEU A 297 -6.92 -12.39 27.92
N TYR A 298 -6.35 -13.51 28.36
CA TYR A 298 -6.33 -14.76 27.61
C TYR A 298 -6.95 -15.88 28.43
N GLU A 299 -7.76 -16.70 27.79
CA GLU A 299 -8.36 -17.87 28.45
C GLU A 299 -7.27 -18.89 28.81
N SER A 300 -7.23 -19.27 30.09
CA SER A 300 -6.25 -20.22 30.61
C SER A 300 -6.79 -21.66 30.58
N GLY A 301 -6.03 -22.61 30.06
CA GLY A 301 -6.42 -24.02 30.01
C GLY A 301 -5.42 -24.90 29.27
N PHE A 302 -5.46 -26.22 29.52
CA PHE A 302 -4.49 -27.21 29.01
C PHE A 302 -4.38 -27.27 27.46
N TRP A 303 -5.35 -26.70 26.74
CA TRP A 303 -5.44 -26.68 25.28
C TRP A 303 -5.43 -25.26 24.68
N HIS A 304 -5.20 -24.24 25.51
CA HIS A 304 -5.35 -22.83 25.16
C HIS A 304 -4.11 -22.06 25.61
N SER A 305 -3.63 -21.11 24.79
CA SER A 305 -2.40 -20.31 24.97
C SER A 305 -1.16 -20.85 24.26
N SER A 306 -1.01 -20.47 22.98
CA SER A 306 0.30 -20.52 22.31
C SER A 306 1.05 -19.22 22.64
N SER A 307 2.22 -19.32 23.27
CA SER A 307 3.02 -18.17 23.67
C SER A 307 3.40 -17.27 22.48
N GLU A 308 3.70 -17.86 21.33
CA GLU A 308 4.02 -17.12 20.09
C GLU A 308 2.81 -16.31 19.57
N VAL A 309 1.61 -16.87 19.68
CA VAL A 309 0.37 -16.19 19.27
C VAL A 309 0.08 -15.03 20.21
N ILE A 310 0.21 -15.25 21.52
CA ILE A 310 0.06 -14.21 22.54
C ILE A 310 1.08 -13.08 22.32
N GLU A 311 2.34 -13.43 22.07
CA GLU A 311 3.40 -12.47 21.79
C GLU A 311 3.09 -11.66 20.52
N SER A 312 2.62 -12.31 19.46
CA SER A 312 2.26 -11.63 18.21
C SER A 312 1.08 -10.67 18.39
N ILE A 313 0.01 -11.08 19.08
CA ILE A 313 -1.13 -10.20 19.42
C ILE A 313 -0.64 -9.03 20.28
N ASN A 314 0.16 -9.30 21.32
CA ASN A 314 0.67 -8.25 22.19
C ASN A 314 1.58 -7.26 21.46
N SER A 315 2.38 -7.73 20.50
CA SER A 315 3.31 -6.88 19.73
C SER A 315 2.61 -5.83 18.88
N ILE A 316 1.37 -6.08 18.45
CA ILE A 316 0.66 -5.14 17.57
C ILE A 316 -0.16 -4.10 18.35
N ARG A 317 -0.40 -4.33 19.65
CA ARG A 317 -1.27 -3.48 20.49
C ARG A 317 -0.84 -2.02 20.48
N GLU A 318 0.46 -1.74 20.41
CA GLU A 318 1.00 -0.38 20.40
C GLU A 318 0.61 0.48 19.17
N TYR A 319 0.08 -0.14 18.12
CA TYR A 319 -0.33 0.51 16.87
C TYR A 319 -1.85 0.69 16.76
N LEU A 320 -2.61 0.13 17.70
CA LEU A 320 -4.07 0.11 17.68
C LEU A 320 -4.65 1.26 18.53
N PRO A 321 -5.86 1.75 18.25
CA PRO A 321 -6.53 2.73 19.09
C PRO A 321 -6.57 2.34 20.57
N THR A 322 -6.24 3.28 21.47
CA THR A 322 -6.14 3.00 22.91
C THR A 322 -7.45 2.49 23.51
N ASP A 323 -8.57 3.10 23.15
CA ASP A 323 -9.91 2.67 23.57
C ASP A 323 -10.29 1.28 23.04
N TRP A 324 -9.85 0.91 21.83
CA TRP A 324 -10.01 -0.44 21.32
C TRP A 324 -9.19 -1.46 22.10
N VAL A 325 -7.95 -1.12 22.46
CA VAL A 325 -7.08 -1.95 23.30
C VAL A 325 -7.69 -2.13 24.69
N ILE A 326 -8.19 -1.04 25.32
CA ILE A 326 -8.85 -1.11 26.62
C ILE A 326 -10.07 -2.03 26.55
N GLN A 327 -10.94 -1.84 25.56
CA GLN A 327 -12.15 -2.63 25.45
C GLN A 327 -11.85 -4.09 25.10
N SER A 328 -10.80 -4.38 24.31
CA SER A 328 -10.41 -5.76 24.01
C SER A 328 -9.87 -6.49 25.23
N ASN A 329 -9.18 -5.78 26.14
CA ASN A 329 -8.65 -6.36 27.37
C ASN A 329 -9.75 -6.94 28.27
N GLU A 330 -10.96 -6.35 28.25
CA GLU A 330 -12.09 -6.84 29.05
C GLU A 330 -12.68 -8.16 28.52
N ILE A 331 -12.24 -8.62 27.35
CA ILE A 331 -12.74 -9.80 26.66
C ILE A 331 -11.65 -10.89 26.67
N PRO A 332 -11.82 -11.99 27.43
CA PRO A 332 -10.87 -13.10 27.38
C PRO A 332 -10.82 -13.76 26.00
N ILE A 333 -9.62 -13.84 25.40
CA ILE A 333 -9.41 -14.43 24.07
C ILE A 333 -8.83 -15.85 24.19
N ILE A 334 -9.42 -16.80 23.45
CA ILE A 334 -8.82 -18.13 23.25
C ILE A 334 -7.81 -18.02 22.11
N THR A 335 -6.55 -18.39 22.34
CA THR A 335 -5.51 -18.35 21.30
C THR A 335 -5.12 -19.74 20.81
N LYS A 336 -4.87 -19.86 19.50
CA LYS A 336 -4.42 -21.11 18.86
C LYS A 336 -3.35 -20.84 17.79
N HIS A 337 -2.35 -21.71 17.71
CA HIS A 337 -1.43 -21.74 16.57
C HIS A 337 -1.92 -22.81 15.59
N VAL A 338 -2.22 -22.40 14.35
CA VAL A 338 -2.85 -23.22 13.32
C VAL A 338 -2.18 -23.05 11.96
N ARG A 339 -2.53 -23.88 10.98
CA ARG A 339 -2.00 -23.78 9.61
C ARG A 339 -2.62 -22.63 8.79
N ARG A 340 -3.90 -22.33 9.01
CA ARG A 340 -4.64 -21.23 8.36
C ARG A 340 -5.29 -20.42 9.46
N GLY A 341 -4.94 -19.13 9.55
CA GLY A 341 -5.52 -18.21 10.52
C GLY A 341 -7.04 -18.15 10.42
N TYR A 342 -7.68 -17.92 11.55
CA TYR A 342 -9.11 -17.61 11.60
C TYR A 342 -9.50 -16.91 12.91
N PHE A 343 -10.56 -16.12 12.81
CA PHE A 343 -11.33 -15.61 13.93
C PHE A 343 -12.70 -16.30 13.98
N ASN A 344 -13.18 -16.61 15.19
CA ASN A 344 -14.59 -16.90 15.39
C ASN A 344 -15.03 -16.58 16.83
N ILE A 345 -16.34 -16.46 17.01
CA ILE A 345 -16.96 -16.36 18.32
C ILE A 345 -17.82 -17.59 18.53
N LYS A 346 -17.59 -18.32 19.61
CA LYS A 346 -18.41 -19.48 20.03
C LYS A 346 -18.80 -19.30 21.48
N ASP A 347 -20.09 -19.45 21.78
CA ASP A 347 -20.64 -19.29 23.13
C ASP A 347 -20.24 -17.96 23.79
N GLY A 348 -20.18 -16.89 22.99
CA GLY A 348 -19.76 -15.55 23.43
C GLY A 348 -18.24 -15.38 23.66
N LYS A 349 -17.43 -16.40 23.36
CA LYS A 349 -15.97 -16.37 23.54
C LYS A 349 -15.24 -16.23 22.21
N PRO A 350 -14.43 -15.17 22.00
CA PRO A 350 -13.62 -15.04 20.80
C PRO A 350 -12.45 -16.01 20.80
N THR A 351 -12.20 -16.64 19.66
CA THR A 351 -10.99 -17.39 19.37
C THR A 351 -10.21 -16.69 18.27
N ILE A 352 -8.94 -16.37 18.55
CA ILE A 352 -7.97 -15.91 17.55
C ILE A 352 -6.99 -17.04 17.30
N ALA A 353 -7.00 -17.57 16.09
CA ALA A 353 -6.07 -18.58 15.64
C ALA A 353 -5.12 -17.97 14.61
N LEU A 354 -3.81 -17.97 14.88
CA LEU A 354 -2.81 -17.41 13.96
C LEU A 354 -2.01 -18.52 13.28
N SER A 355 -1.54 -18.22 12.08
CA SER A 355 -0.62 -19.08 11.32
C SER A 355 0.78 -18.49 11.20
N SER A 356 1.73 -19.34 10.81
CA SER A 356 3.13 -18.97 10.51
C SER A 356 3.93 -18.57 11.77
N SER A 357 4.97 -17.76 11.63
CA SER A 357 5.80 -17.26 12.74
C SER A 357 6.39 -15.88 12.42
N GLY A 358 6.91 -15.19 13.44
CA GLY A 358 7.54 -13.88 13.29
C GLY A 358 6.65 -12.85 12.60
N ARG A 359 7.19 -12.11 11.63
CA ARG A 359 6.45 -11.05 10.90
C ARG A 359 5.18 -11.57 10.21
N MET A 360 5.17 -12.81 9.72
CA MET A 360 3.98 -13.39 9.08
C MET A 360 2.87 -13.69 10.11
N MET A 361 3.24 -14.08 11.33
CA MET A 361 2.26 -14.22 12.41
C MET A 361 1.76 -12.86 12.89
N GLN A 362 2.63 -11.84 12.95
CA GLN A 362 2.23 -10.46 13.27
C GLN A 362 1.24 -9.89 12.26
N ARG A 363 1.47 -10.14 10.97
CA ARG A 363 0.53 -9.84 9.88
C ARG A 363 -0.84 -10.50 10.12
N CYS A 364 -0.84 -11.80 10.41
CA CYS A 364 -2.05 -12.54 10.76
C CYS A 364 -2.72 -11.95 12.02
N ALA A 365 -1.95 -11.48 13.00
CA ALA A 365 -2.50 -10.86 14.21
C ALA A 365 -3.27 -9.57 13.89
N PHE A 366 -2.78 -8.72 12.98
CA PHE A 366 -3.53 -7.53 12.54
C PHE A 366 -4.86 -7.92 11.88
N HIS A 367 -4.83 -8.95 11.02
CA HIS A 367 -6.02 -9.46 10.35
C HIS A 367 -7.07 -9.97 11.34
N GLU A 368 -6.69 -10.92 12.21
CA GLU A 368 -7.64 -11.55 13.14
C GLU A 368 -8.10 -10.61 14.27
N MET A 369 -7.25 -9.68 14.71
CA MET A 369 -7.69 -8.62 15.62
C MET A 369 -8.67 -7.65 14.94
N GLY A 370 -8.53 -7.42 13.63
CA GLY A 370 -9.51 -6.68 12.83
C GLY A 370 -10.92 -7.26 12.99
N HIS A 371 -11.06 -8.57 12.85
CA HIS A 371 -12.34 -9.25 13.07
C HIS A 371 -12.86 -9.17 14.51
N LEU A 372 -11.97 -9.18 15.51
CA LEU A 372 -12.36 -8.92 16.88
C LEU A 372 -12.96 -7.52 17.01
N PHE A 373 -12.34 -6.49 16.42
CA PHE A 373 -12.85 -5.13 16.48
C PHE A 373 -14.16 -4.93 15.71
N GLU A 374 -14.34 -5.59 14.56
CA GLU A 374 -15.65 -5.65 13.87
C GLU A 374 -16.76 -6.21 14.78
N SER A 375 -16.40 -7.12 15.69
CA SER A 375 -17.35 -7.66 16.67
C SER A 375 -17.62 -6.74 17.86
N MET A 376 -16.63 -5.94 18.25
CA MET A 376 -16.74 -4.98 19.35
C MET A 376 -17.47 -3.70 18.91
N TYR A 377 -17.30 -3.31 17.65
CA TYR A 377 -17.84 -2.10 17.05
C TYR A 377 -18.66 -2.46 15.80
N PRO A 378 -19.96 -2.79 15.97
CA PRO A 378 -20.85 -3.14 14.86
C PRO A 378 -20.94 -2.07 13.76
N GLU A 379 -20.62 -0.82 14.09
CA GLU A 379 -20.50 0.28 13.14
C GLU A 379 -19.48 0.00 12.03
N ILE A 380 -18.39 -0.72 12.34
CA ILE A 380 -17.39 -1.12 11.33
C ILE A 380 -18.07 -1.98 10.27
N ARG A 381 -18.79 -3.03 10.66
CA ARG A 381 -19.49 -3.92 9.71
C ARG A 381 -20.53 -3.20 8.89
N LYS A 382 -21.25 -2.25 9.50
CA LYS A 382 -22.23 -1.43 8.77
C LYS A 382 -21.57 -0.60 7.67
N ILE A 383 -20.41 -0.03 7.97
CA ILE A 383 -19.59 0.72 7.01
C ILE A 383 -19.02 -0.20 5.93
N GLU A 384 -18.51 -1.38 6.30
CA GLU A 384 -18.03 -2.38 5.35
C GLU A 384 -19.14 -2.82 4.40
N TYR A 385 -20.35 -3.08 4.91
CA TYR A 385 -21.52 -3.43 4.11
C TYR A 385 -21.84 -2.33 3.08
N GLN A 386 -21.86 -1.06 3.51
CA GLN A 386 -22.11 0.07 2.60
C GLN A 386 -21.03 0.18 1.53
N PHE A 387 -19.76 0.09 1.92
CA PHE A 387 -18.63 0.16 1.00
C PHE A 387 -18.65 -1.01 0.00
N TYR A 388 -18.83 -2.23 0.49
CA TYR A 388 -18.90 -3.46 -0.29
C TYR A 388 -20.00 -3.38 -1.35
N ASN A 389 -21.22 -3.00 -0.95
CA ASN A 389 -22.34 -2.93 -1.89
C ASN A 389 -22.14 -1.88 -2.97
N ARG A 390 -21.65 -0.69 -2.60
CA ARG A 390 -21.36 0.36 -3.58
C ARG A 390 -20.30 -0.11 -4.58
N ARG A 391 -19.20 -0.67 -4.07
CA ARG A 391 -18.07 -1.08 -4.91
C ARG A 391 -18.36 -2.26 -5.80
N THR A 392 -19.18 -3.20 -5.32
CA THR A 392 -19.48 -4.43 -6.05
C THR A 392 -20.82 -4.39 -6.78
N GLU A 393 -21.40 -3.20 -6.94
CA GLU A 393 -22.66 -3.02 -7.65
C GLU A 393 -22.53 -3.53 -9.10
N GLY A 394 -23.41 -4.45 -9.51
CA GLY A 394 -23.38 -5.06 -10.83
C GLY A 394 -22.34 -6.18 -11.02
N GLU A 395 -21.43 -6.39 -10.07
CA GLU A 395 -20.43 -7.46 -10.13
C GLU A 395 -21.06 -8.85 -9.91
N LYS A 396 -20.61 -9.82 -10.71
CA LYS A 396 -21.04 -11.22 -10.59
C LYS A 396 -20.16 -11.97 -9.60
N LEU A 397 -20.76 -12.88 -8.82
CA LEU A 397 -20.03 -13.82 -7.98
C LEU A 397 -19.17 -14.76 -8.83
N LYS A 398 -17.89 -14.86 -8.48
CA LYS A 398 -16.91 -15.76 -9.08
C LYS A 398 -16.22 -16.55 -7.98
N TRP A 399 -15.75 -17.76 -8.31
CA TRP A 399 -14.96 -18.55 -7.36
C TRP A 399 -13.61 -17.88 -7.10
N LEU A 400 -13.18 -17.83 -5.83
CA LEU A 400 -11.89 -17.25 -5.41
C LEU A 400 -10.65 -17.94 -5.97
N GLY A 401 -10.78 -19.15 -6.54
CA GLY A 401 -9.70 -19.85 -7.22
C GLY A 401 -9.08 -21.00 -6.43
N GLY A 402 -8.03 -21.61 -6.99
CA GLY A 402 -7.56 -22.96 -6.66
C GLY A 402 -7.13 -23.23 -5.21
N ASN A 403 -6.83 -22.19 -4.43
CA ASN A 403 -6.49 -22.33 -3.00
C ASN A 403 -7.72 -22.31 -2.09
N TYR A 404 -8.91 -22.07 -2.65
CA TYR A 404 -10.16 -21.92 -1.91
C TYR A 404 -11.20 -22.96 -2.34
N PRO A 405 -12.03 -23.48 -1.43
CA PRO A 405 -13.19 -24.29 -1.78
C PRO A 405 -14.11 -23.58 -2.78
N LYS A 406 -14.80 -24.33 -3.66
CA LYS A 406 -15.73 -23.78 -4.68
C LYS A 406 -16.88 -22.92 -4.12
N ARG A 407 -17.19 -23.06 -2.83
CA ARG A 407 -18.19 -22.26 -2.13
C ARG A 407 -17.67 -20.89 -1.67
N GLU A 408 -16.35 -20.69 -1.63
CA GLU A 408 -15.76 -19.40 -1.31
C GLU A 408 -15.74 -18.57 -2.60
N VAL A 409 -16.73 -17.69 -2.71
CA VAL A 409 -16.96 -16.84 -3.88
C VAL A 409 -16.66 -15.38 -3.54
N THR A 410 -16.39 -14.58 -4.55
CA THR A 410 -16.03 -13.17 -4.46
C THR A 410 -16.70 -12.37 -5.57
N ARG A 411 -16.97 -11.10 -5.30
CA ARG A 411 -17.20 -10.08 -6.34
C ARG A 411 -15.88 -9.39 -6.56
N THR A 412 -15.32 -9.56 -7.76
CA THR A 412 -13.93 -9.18 -8.04
C THR A 412 -13.71 -7.68 -7.92
N ASP A 413 -14.57 -6.87 -8.53
CA ASP A 413 -14.38 -5.41 -8.63
C ASP A 413 -12.90 -5.05 -8.98
N ASN A 414 -12.46 -3.83 -8.67
CA ASN A 414 -11.09 -3.35 -8.68
C ASN A 414 -10.44 -3.42 -7.28
N PHE A 415 -10.80 -4.40 -6.44
CA PHE A 415 -10.07 -4.63 -5.20
C PHE A 415 -8.61 -5.02 -5.49
N VAL A 416 -7.69 -4.57 -4.62
CA VAL A 416 -6.26 -4.92 -4.73
C VAL A 416 -6.04 -6.44 -4.67
N GLU A 417 -6.89 -7.16 -3.94
CA GLU A 417 -6.87 -8.62 -3.84
C GLU A 417 -8.31 -9.17 -3.82
N ALA A 418 -8.56 -10.27 -4.53
CA ALA A 418 -9.91 -10.79 -4.74
C ALA A 418 -10.60 -11.27 -3.46
N TYR A 419 -9.85 -11.66 -2.43
CA TYR A 419 -10.34 -12.05 -1.11
C TYR A 419 -11.02 -10.89 -0.37
N MET A 420 -10.65 -9.64 -0.65
CA MET A 420 -11.33 -8.46 -0.10
C MET A 420 -12.79 -8.38 -0.56
N GLY A 421 -13.07 -8.88 -1.77
CA GLY A 421 -14.41 -8.99 -2.34
C GLY A 421 -15.20 -10.24 -1.92
N LYS A 422 -14.67 -11.05 -0.99
CA LYS A 422 -15.27 -12.33 -0.58
C LYS A 422 -16.69 -12.13 -0.05
N ASP A 423 -17.60 -12.93 -0.58
CA ASP A 423 -19.02 -12.88 -0.23
C ASP A 423 -19.35 -13.95 0.82
N TYR A 424 -19.92 -13.49 1.93
CA TYR A 424 -20.46 -14.31 3.01
C TYR A 424 -22.00 -14.24 3.08
N GLY A 425 -22.66 -13.94 1.95
CA GLY A 425 -24.11 -13.77 1.85
C GLY A 425 -24.57 -12.31 1.65
N ASN A 426 -23.65 -11.35 1.76
CA ASN A 426 -23.86 -9.91 1.52
C ASN A 426 -25.13 -9.34 2.19
N THR A 427 -25.22 -9.56 3.49
CA THR A 427 -26.22 -8.93 4.38
C THR A 427 -25.53 -7.95 5.32
N GLU A 428 -26.28 -7.05 5.95
CA GLU A 428 -25.73 -6.11 6.96
C GLU A 428 -25.08 -6.84 8.15
N ASP A 429 -25.53 -8.06 8.45
CA ASP A 429 -24.96 -8.94 9.49
C ASP A 429 -23.84 -9.88 8.99
N SER A 430 -23.49 -9.82 7.70
CA SER A 430 -22.43 -10.66 7.14
C SER A 430 -21.05 -10.25 7.67
N GLY A 431 -20.13 -11.21 7.71
CA GLY A 431 -18.70 -10.87 7.82
C GLY A 431 -18.19 -10.33 6.49
N PHE A 432 -17.27 -9.38 6.53
CA PHE A 432 -16.54 -8.88 5.38
C PHE A 432 -15.03 -9.03 5.64
N GLU A 433 -14.24 -8.98 4.58
CA GLU A 433 -12.77 -9.01 4.66
C GLU A 433 -12.19 -7.61 4.44
N ILE A 434 -13.02 -6.56 4.50
CA ILE A 434 -12.62 -5.21 4.11
C ILE A 434 -11.75 -4.62 5.21
N PHE A 435 -12.22 -4.58 6.45
CA PHE A 435 -11.48 -3.96 7.54
C PHE A 435 -10.28 -4.83 7.96
N SER A 436 -10.48 -6.14 8.15
CA SER A 436 -9.40 -7.09 8.48
C SER A 436 -8.22 -7.07 7.49
N MET A 437 -8.48 -7.15 6.18
CA MET A 437 -7.43 -7.09 5.15
C MET A 437 -6.82 -5.69 5.03
N GLY A 438 -7.63 -4.66 5.28
CA GLY A 438 -7.18 -3.27 5.33
C GLY A 438 -6.15 -3.03 6.43
N MET A 439 -6.43 -3.52 7.64
CA MET A 439 -5.49 -3.52 8.76
C MET A 439 -4.19 -4.24 8.41
N GLU A 440 -4.31 -5.43 7.82
CA GLU A 440 -3.17 -6.22 7.37
C GLU A 440 -2.31 -5.45 6.35
N ALA A 441 -2.94 -4.82 5.36
CA ALA A 441 -2.25 -4.09 4.31
C ALA A 441 -1.54 -2.83 4.83
N ILE A 442 -2.23 -2.03 5.65
CA ILE A 442 -1.67 -0.80 6.20
C ILE A 442 -0.48 -1.12 7.11
N PHE A 443 -0.66 -1.99 8.11
CA PHE A 443 0.36 -2.19 9.14
C PHE A 443 1.43 -3.21 8.77
N ALA A 444 1.09 -4.25 8.01
CA ALA A 444 2.01 -5.35 7.71
C ALA A 444 2.47 -5.43 6.26
N ASP A 445 2.04 -4.50 5.40
CA ASP A 445 2.48 -4.38 4.00
C ASP A 445 2.20 -5.64 3.18
N SER A 446 1.09 -6.31 3.50
CA SER A 446 0.67 -7.53 2.81
C SER A 446 0.19 -7.26 1.38
N TYR A 447 -0.40 -6.08 1.16
CA TYR A 447 -0.97 -5.64 -0.09
C TYR A 447 -0.65 -4.15 -0.31
N ASN A 448 -0.48 -3.76 -1.56
CA ASN A 448 -0.24 -2.35 -1.90
C ASN A 448 -1.56 -1.59 -2.00
N LEU A 449 -2.09 -1.16 -0.83
CA LEU A 449 -3.32 -0.35 -0.75
C LEU A 449 -3.23 1.00 -1.46
N THR A 450 -2.04 1.52 -1.77
CA THR A 450 -1.94 2.81 -2.50
C THR A 450 -2.48 2.73 -3.93
N ARG A 451 -2.69 1.51 -4.45
CA ARG A 451 -3.36 1.26 -5.73
C ARG A 451 -4.88 1.38 -5.65
N ASP A 452 -5.42 1.47 -4.43
CA ASP A 452 -6.85 1.61 -4.19
C ASP A 452 -7.07 2.71 -3.14
N ALA A 453 -7.05 3.93 -3.64
CA ALA A 453 -7.09 5.15 -2.84
C ALA A 453 -8.37 5.23 -1.99
N GLU A 454 -9.53 4.84 -2.54
CA GLU A 454 -10.81 4.84 -1.82
C GLU A 454 -10.81 3.84 -0.66
N TYR A 455 -10.22 2.66 -0.87
CA TYR A 455 -10.16 1.65 0.18
C TYR A 455 -9.17 2.06 1.27
N GLN A 456 -8.02 2.62 0.90
CA GLN A 456 -7.09 3.19 1.87
C GLN A 456 -7.73 4.29 2.71
N ASP A 457 -8.52 5.17 2.08
CA ASP A 457 -9.29 6.20 2.77
C ASP A 457 -10.29 5.59 3.74
N LEU A 458 -11.00 4.52 3.35
CA LEU A 458 -11.96 3.88 4.23
C LEU A 458 -11.28 3.38 5.51
N ILE A 459 -10.16 2.69 5.37
CA ILE A 459 -9.45 2.11 6.52
C ILE A 459 -8.90 3.19 7.43
N PHE A 460 -8.29 4.26 6.88
CA PHE A 460 -7.86 5.39 7.70
C PHE A 460 -9.04 6.08 8.38
N GLY A 461 -10.16 6.25 7.67
CA GLY A 461 -11.40 6.83 8.19
C GLY A 461 -11.93 6.05 9.39
N ILE A 462 -11.99 4.71 9.28
CA ILE A 462 -12.40 3.83 10.39
C ILE A 462 -11.42 3.96 11.56
N LEU A 463 -10.11 3.84 11.32
CA LEU A 463 -9.08 3.88 12.36
C LEU A 463 -9.08 5.16 13.20
N VAL A 464 -9.43 6.31 12.62
CA VAL A 464 -9.43 7.58 13.36
C VAL A 464 -10.80 7.93 13.97
N SER A 465 -11.89 7.38 13.43
CA SER A 465 -13.25 7.86 13.71
C SER A 465 -14.12 6.92 14.57
N ILE A 466 -13.85 5.61 14.54
CA ILE A 466 -14.59 4.59 15.30
C ILE A 466 -13.76 4.14 16.49
#